data_AF-A0A7W8Z6N1-F1
#
_entry.id   AF-A0A7W8Z6N1-F1
#
_cell.length_a   1.000
_cell.length_b   1.000
_cell.length_c   1.000
_cell.angle_alpha   90.00
_cell.angle_beta   90.00
_cell.angle_gamma   90.00
#
_symmetry.space_group_name_H-M   'P 1'
#
loop_
_entity.id
_entity.type
_entity.pdbx_description
1 polymer ?
#
loop_
_entity_poly.entity_id
_entity_poly.type
_entity_poly.pdbx_seq_one_letter_code
_entity_poly.pdbx_strand_id
1 'polypeptide(L)' 'MANAAVPQSRPVPVRIPVRELLPWTVFAGVLALALIYFVGAEQGATSLISGDTVHEFVHDARHLLGFPCH' A
#
# COMPACT_ATOMS: atom_id res chain seq x y z
N MET A 1 -16.57 45.02 40.25
CA MET A 1 -16.90 43.58 40.14
C MET A 1 -15.81 42.95 39.28
N ALA A 2 -15.02 42.02 39.85
CA ALA A 2 -13.93 41.38 39.11
C ALA A 2 -14.49 40.22 38.27
N ASN A 3 -14.16 40.19 36.98
CA ASN A 3 -14.58 39.14 36.08
C ASN A 3 -13.70 37.89 36.32
N ALA A 4 -14.30 36.78 36.72
CA ALA A 4 -13.57 35.53 36.92
C ALA A 4 -13.18 34.93 35.56
N ALA A 5 -11.90 34.62 35.38
CA ALA A 5 -11.43 33.94 34.18
C ALA A 5 -11.91 32.48 34.19
N VAL A 6 -12.61 32.07 33.14
CA VAL A 6 -13.02 30.67 32.94
C VAL A 6 -11.82 29.91 32.36
N PRO A 7 -11.37 28.80 32.98
CA PRO A 7 -10.29 28.00 32.43
C PRO A 7 -10.71 27.40 31.10
N GLN A 8 -9.97 27.74 30.04
CA GLN A 8 -10.18 27.17 28.70
C GLN A 8 -9.38 25.87 28.58
N SER A 9 -10.04 24.78 28.17
CA SER A 9 -9.35 23.55 27.83
C SER A 9 -8.54 23.77 26.55
N ARG A 10 -7.24 23.52 26.61
CA ARG A 10 -6.38 23.49 25.43
C ARG A 10 -6.43 22.09 24.82
N PRO A 11 -6.72 21.94 23.52
CA PRO A 11 -6.64 20.64 22.87
C PRO A 11 -5.20 20.12 22.96
N VAL A 12 -5.06 18.88 23.44
CA VAL A 12 -3.78 18.20 23.48
C VAL A 12 -3.45 17.69 22.08
N PRO A 13 -2.25 17.94 21.54
CA PRO A 13 -1.86 17.41 20.24
C PRO A 13 -1.91 15.89 20.23
N VAL A 14 -2.61 15.32 19.27
CA VAL A 14 -2.61 13.86 19.04
C VAL A 14 -1.24 13.48 18.50
N ARG A 15 -0.51 12.64 19.24
CA ARG A 15 0.75 12.06 18.81
C ARG A 15 0.48 10.72 18.14
N ILE A 16 0.83 10.60 16.87
CA ILE A 16 0.74 9.32 16.15
C ILE A 16 1.97 8.47 16.48
N PRO A 17 1.83 7.32 17.15
CA PRO A 17 2.95 6.49 17.55
C PRO A 17 3.52 5.73 16.34
N VAL A 18 4.68 6.18 15.84
CA VAL A 18 5.37 5.56 14.68
C VAL A 18 5.63 4.07 14.88
N ARG A 19 5.94 3.64 16.11
CA ARG A 19 6.16 2.23 16.45
C ARG A 19 4.94 1.34 16.19
N GLU A 20 3.74 1.88 16.34
CA GLU A 20 2.50 1.11 16.12
C GLU A 20 2.15 1.05 14.63
N LEU A 21 2.57 2.04 13.84
CA LEU A 21 2.42 2.04 12.38
C LEU A 21 3.47 1.19 11.66
N LEU A 22 4.67 1.07 12.23
CA LEU A 22 5.80 0.35 11.66
C LEU A 22 5.46 -1.07 11.14
N PRO A 23 4.81 -1.97 11.90
CA PRO A 23 4.50 -3.31 11.39
C PRO A 23 3.54 -3.28 10.19
N TRP A 24 2.53 -2.40 10.22
CA TRP A 24 1.53 -2.29 9.16
C TRP A 24 2.09 -1.66 7.89
N THR A 25 2.93 -0.63 8.03
CA THR A 25 3.61 0.02 6.90
C THR A 25 4.60 -0.93 6.23
N VAL A 26 5.35 -1.71 7.01
CA VAL A 26 6.23 -2.77 6.47
C VAL A 26 5.41 -3.82 5.75
N PHE A 27 4.32 -4.32 6.36
CA PHE A 27 3.45 -5.31 5.74
C PHE A 27 2.86 -4.81 4.41
N ALA A 28 2.29 -3.60 4.40
CA ALA A 28 1.74 -2.98 3.19
C ALA A 28 2.83 -2.75 2.13
N GLY A 29 4.04 -2.34 2.53
CA GLY A 29 5.18 -2.17 1.64
C GLY A 29 5.61 -3.49 0.99
N VAL A 30 5.71 -4.58 1.76
CA VAL A 30 6.01 -5.91 1.23
C VAL A 30 4.91 -6.37 0.27
N LEU A 31 3.64 -6.16 0.61
CA LEU A 31 2.52 -6.52 -0.27
C LEU A 31 2.55 -5.71 -1.58
N ALA A 32 2.84 -4.41 -1.51
CA ALA A 32 2.98 -3.57 -2.69
C ALA A 32 4.14 -4.03 -3.59
N LEU A 33 5.30 -4.36 -3.00
CA LEU A 33 6.43 -4.91 -3.74
C LEU A 33 6.10 -6.26 -4.37
N ALA A 34 5.37 -7.13 -3.66
CA ALA A 34 4.90 -8.39 -4.22
C ALA A 34 3.96 -8.16 -5.40
N LEU A 35 2.99 -7.24 -5.28
CA LEU A 35 2.09 -6.89 -6.37
C LEU A 35 2.83 -6.32 -7.58
N ILE A 36 3.79 -5.42 -7.37
CA ILE A 36 4.63 -4.88 -8.44
C ILE A 36 5.46 -6.01 -9.09
N TYR A 37 6.01 -6.92 -8.29
CA TYR A 37 6.74 -8.07 -8.79
C TYR A 37 5.83 -8.98 -9.63
N PHE A 38 4.66 -9.38 -9.13
CA PHE A 38 3.73 -10.21 -9.89
C PHE A 38 3.26 -9.46 -11.15
N VAL A 39 2.67 -8.27 -11.04
CA VAL A 39 2.23 -7.51 -12.23
C VAL A 39 3.35 -7.28 -13.27
N GLY A 40 4.61 -7.16 -12.86
CA GLY A 40 5.75 -6.90 -13.76
C GLY A 40 6.56 -8.13 -14.24
N ALA A 41 6.73 -9.17 -13.41
CA ALA A 41 7.68 -10.27 -13.63
C ALA A 41 7.16 -11.37 -14.55
N GLU A 42 5.85 -11.49 -14.73
CA GLU A 42 5.22 -12.59 -15.48
C GLU A 42 5.25 -12.38 -17.00
N GLN A 43 5.88 -11.31 -17.46
CA GLN A 43 6.25 -11.11 -18.86
C GLN A 43 7.62 -11.76 -19.19
N GLY A 44 7.83 -13.02 -18.77
CA GLY A 44 8.91 -13.89 -19.26
C GLY A 44 10.37 -13.54 -18.90
N ALA A 45 10.69 -12.34 -18.41
CA ALA A 45 12.07 -11.94 -18.10
C ALA A 45 12.66 -12.59 -16.83
N THR A 46 11.80 -12.95 -15.87
CA THR A 46 12.19 -13.62 -14.60
C THR A 46 11.25 -14.77 -14.23
N SER A 47 10.52 -15.33 -15.21
CA SER A 47 9.55 -16.40 -14.93
C SER A 47 10.28 -17.67 -14.47
N LEU A 48 10.06 -18.06 -13.22
CA LEU A 48 10.59 -19.31 -12.64
C LEU A 48 9.67 -20.52 -12.88
N ILE A 49 8.42 -20.29 -13.30
CA ILE A 49 7.40 -21.31 -13.53
C ILE A 49 6.69 -20.98 -14.85
N SER A 50 6.87 -21.84 -15.84
CA SER A 50 6.10 -21.78 -17.09
C SER A 50 4.66 -22.20 -16.81
N GLY A 51 3.75 -21.22 -16.76
CA GLY A 51 2.33 -21.47 -16.53
C GLY A 51 1.47 -20.57 -17.39
N ASP A 52 0.96 -21.08 -18.50
CA ASP A 52 0.10 -20.34 -19.46
C ASP A 52 -1.13 -19.74 -18.76
N THR A 53 -1.73 -20.47 -17.82
CA THR A 53 -2.92 -19.99 -17.09
C THR A 53 -2.63 -18.83 -16.14
N VAL A 54 -1.48 -18.84 -15.45
CA VAL A 54 -1.10 -17.74 -14.55
C VAL A 54 -0.69 -16.52 -15.39
N HIS A 55 0.03 -16.76 -16.48
CA HIS A 55 0.42 -15.74 -17.44
C HIS A 55 -0.79 -15.00 -18.02
N GLU A 56 -1.82 -15.72 -18.47
CA GLU A 56 -3.08 -15.13 -18.97
C GLU A 56 -3.84 -14.38 -17.88
N PHE A 57 -3.96 -14.96 -16.67
CA PHE A 57 -4.68 -14.34 -15.55
C PHE A 57 -4.11 -12.95 -15.20
N VAL A 58 -2.79 -12.82 -15.12
CA VAL A 58 -2.18 -11.52 -14.77
C VAL A 58 -2.02 -10.61 -15.97
N HIS A 59 -1.84 -11.17 -17.15
CA HIS A 59 -1.95 -10.39 -18.38
C HIS A 59 -3.33 -9.71 -18.48
N ASP A 60 -4.42 -10.39 -18.11
CA ASP A 60 -5.76 -9.79 -18.05
C ASP A 60 -5.92 -8.79 -16.90
N ALA A 61 -5.33 -9.06 -15.73
CA ALA A 61 -5.35 -8.13 -14.60
C ALA A 61 -4.66 -6.79 -14.93
N ARG A 62 -3.56 -6.80 -15.71
CA ARG A 62 -2.90 -5.55 -16.14
C ARG A 62 -3.78 -4.72 -17.07
N HIS A 63 -4.54 -5.37 -17.94
CA HIS A 63 -5.50 -4.70 -18.82
C HIS A 63 -6.64 -4.08 -18.01
N LEU A 64 -7.13 -4.77 -16.99
CA LEU A 64 -8.13 -4.25 -16.06
C LEU A 64 -7.64 -2.99 -15.33
N LEU A 65 -6.35 -2.93 -15.00
CA LEU A 65 -5.71 -1.78 -14.39
C LEU A 65 -5.31 -0.68 -15.41
N GLY A 66 -5.65 -0.86 -16.69
CA GLY A 66 -5.46 0.13 -17.75
C GLY A 66 -4.05 0.21 -18.33
N PHE A 67 -3.18 -0.77 -18.03
CA PHE A 67 -1.84 -0.81 -18.60
C PHE A 67 -1.89 -1.31 -20.06
N PRO A 68 -1.24 -0.62 -21.01
CA PRO A 68 -1.22 -1.04 -22.40
C PRO A 68 -0.39 -2.33 -22.57
N CYS A 69 -0.90 -3.23 -23.40
CA CYS A 69 -0.10 -4.27 -24.04
C CYS A 69 0.67 -3.71 -25.24
N HIS A 70 1.79 -4.37 -25.59
CA HIS A 70 2.62 -4.07 -26.77
C HIS A 70 1.79 -3.76 -28.02
#